data_AF-R6EDE7-F1
#
_entry.id   AF-R6EDE7-F1
#
_cell.length_a   1.000
_cell.length_b   1.000
_cell.length_c   1.000
_cell.angle_alpha   90.00
_cell.angle_beta   90.00
_cell.angle_gamma   90.00
#
_symmetry.space_group_name_H-M   'P 1'
#
loop_
_entity.id
_entity.type
_entity.pdbx_description
1 polymer ?
#
loop_
_entity_poly.entity_id
_entity_poly.type
_entity_poly.pdbx_seq_one_letter_code
_entity_poly.pdbx_strand_id
1 'polypeptide(L)'
;MIESDRAAAGQLQRRFSIGFNRAGRIIDQLHKAGVVGPAVGTKPRKVLMTMEEFEAMLHGEEIETVDSSSIAQEQEIIESAIIDTEENVATMEEI
;
A
#
# COMPACT_ATOMS: atom_id res chain seq x y z
N MET A 1 13.72 7.75 0.71
CA MET A 1 13.14 6.90 1.78
C MET A 1 11.95 6.15 1.22
N ILE A 2 11.02 6.85 0.56
CA ILE A 2 9.90 6.25 -0.16
C ILE A 2 10.40 5.37 -1.32
N GLU A 3 11.36 5.85 -2.12
CA GLU A 3 12.05 5.07 -3.17
C GLU A 3 12.80 3.80 -2.67
N SER A 4 13.03 3.67 -1.37
CA SER A 4 13.84 2.57 -0.81
C SER A 4 12.99 1.49 -0.15
N ASP A 5 11.65 1.56 -0.26
CA ASP A 5 10.63 0.69 0.35
C ASP A 5 10.70 0.52 1.87
N ARG A 6 11.69 1.17 2.52
CA ARG A 6 12.08 0.95 3.91
C ARG A 6 12.34 2.27 4.59
N ALA A 7 11.64 2.48 5.70
CA ALA A 7 11.78 3.63 6.57
C ALA A 7 12.65 3.28 7.78
N ALA A 8 13.85 3.88 7.84
CA ALA A 8 14.77 3.70 8.96
C ALA A 8 15.23 5.06 9.52
N ALA A 9 15.31 5.16 10.85
CA ALA A 9 15.77 6.38 11.53
C ALA A 9 17.17 6.78 11.05
N GLY A 10 18.07 5.80 10.85
CA GLY A 10 19.42 6.05 10.34
C GLY A 10 19.47 6.67 8.94
N GLN A 11 18.50 6.36 8.05
CA GLN A 11 18.42 7.03 6.74
C GLN A 11 18.03 8.51 6.90
N LEU A 12 17.07 8.79 7.77
CA LEU A 12 16.65 10.15 8.10
C LEU A 12 17.78 10.98 8.72
N GLN A 13 18.54 10.38 9.64
CA GLN A 13 19.69 11.04 10.25
C GLN A 13 20.71 11.51 9.19
N ARG A 14 20.99 10.69 8.17
CA ARG A 14 21.98 11.00 7.13
C ARG A 14 21.45 12.01 6.10
N ARG A 15 20.19 11.86 5.67
CA ARG A 15 19.60 12.71 4.62
C ARG A 15 19.26 14.11 5.13
N PHE A 16 18.83 14.22 6.38
CA PHE A 16 18.35 15.48 6.96
C PHE A 16 19.25 16.01 8.08
N SER A 17 20.38 15.34 8.37
CA SER A 17 21.33 15.73 9.42
C SER A 17 20.66 15.94 10.79
N ILE A 18 19.69 15.09 11.14
CA ILE A 18 18.93 15.17 12.39
C ILE A 18 19.37 14.12 13.41
N GLY A 19 19.15 14.40 14.71
CA GLY A 19 19.39 13.44 15.78
C GLY A 19 18.41 12.25 15.79
N PHE A 20 18.82 11.12 16.38
CA PHE A 20 18.06 9.87 16.39
C PHE A 20 16.63 10.02 16.96
N ASN A 21 16.49 10.72 18.10
CA ASN A 21 15.18 10.96 18.72
C ASN A 21 14.22 11.73 17.81
N ARG A 22 14.74 12.69 17.03
CA ARG A 22 13.93 13.45 16.06
C ARG A 22 13.54 12.55 14.88
N ALA A 23 14.48 11.74 14.37
CA ALA A 23 14.20 10.80 13.29
C ALA A 23 13.13 9.76 13.69
N GLY A 24 13.17 9.24 14.91
CA GLY A 24 12.15 8.33 15.44
C GLY A 24 10.76 8.97 15.45
N ARG A 25 10.64 10.20 15.96
CA ARG A 25 9.37 10.94 15.98
C ARG A 25 8.79 11.17 14.58
N ILE A 26 9.64 11.48 13.60
CA ILE A 26 9.18 11.66 12.21
C ILE A 26 8.63 10.34 11.67
N ILE A 27 9.28 9.22 11.94
CA ILE A 27 8.78 7.89 11.52
C ILE A 27 7.44 7.58 12.20
N ASP A 28 7.27 7.92 13.47
CA ASP A 28 5.99 7.74 14.17
C ASP A 28 4.90 8.65 13.61
N GLN A 29 5.24 9.87 13.19
CA GLN A 29 4.30 10.77 12.51
C GLN A 29 3.90 10.21 11.14
N LEU A 30 4.86 9.69 10.36
CA LEU A 30 4.58 9.03 9.09
C LEU A 30 3.71 7.78 9.27
N HIS A 31 3.86 7.05 10.38
CA HIS A 31 2.99 5.91 10.70
C HIS A 31 1.56 6.37 11.00
N LYS A 32 1.39 7.45 11.76
CA LYS A 32 0.08 8.04 12.03
C LYS A 32 -0.60 8.56 10.75
N ALA A 33 0.19 8.99 9.78
CA ALA A 33 -0.29 9.43 8.47
C ALA A 33 -0.57 8.25 7.49
N GLY A 34 -0.32 7.00 7.88
CA GLY A 34 -0.55 5.82 7.02
C GLY A 34 0.56 5.53 6.00
N VAL A 35 1.64 6.33 5.97
CA VAL A 35 2.72 6.21 4.97
C VAL A 35 3.64 5.01 5.24
N VAL A 36 3.86 4.69 6.52
CA VAL A 36 4.74 3.59 6.95
C VAL A 36 4.00 2.61 7.87
N GLY A 37 4.31 1.33 7.72
CA GLY A 37 3.68 0.25 8.47
C GLY A 37 4.16 0.13 9.92
N PRO A 38 3.68 -0.90 10.65
CA PRO A 38 3.97 -1.08 12.07
C PRO A 38 5.47 -1.33 12.31
N ALA A 39 5.92 -1.01 13.54
CA ALA A 39 7.26 -1.32 13.97
C ALA A 39 7.43 -2.83 14.18
N VAL A 40 8.47 -3.42 13.56
CA VAL A 40 8.81 -4.84 13.73
C VAL A 40 10.19 -4.94 14.39
N GLY A 41 10.20 -4.89 15.72
CA GLY A 41 11.42 -4.95 16.52
C GLY A 41 12.42 -3.84 16.17
N THR A 42 13.66 -4.22 15.88
CA THR A 42 14.75 -3.30 15.50
C THR A 42 14.86 -3.06 13.99
N LYS A 43 13.99 -3.70 13.19
CA LYS A 43 14.07 -3.61 11.72
C LYS A 43 13.47 -2.29 11.21
N PRO A 44 13.94 -1.80 10.05
CA PRO A 44 13.29 -0.70 9.34
C PRO A 44 11.81 -0.98 9.11
N ARG A 45 10.95 0.03 9.27
CA ARG A 45 9.52 -0.10 8.95
C ARG A 45 9.35 -0.22 7.44
N LYS A 46 8.36 -0.99 6.99
CA LYS A 46 8.00 -1.07 5.58
C LYS A 46 7.25 0.20 5.18
N VAL A 47 7.58 0.78 4.04
CA VAL A 47 6.77 1.87 3.46
C VAL A 47 5.56 1.22 2.79
N LEU A 48 4.37 1.75 3.07
CA LEU A 48 3.11 1.22 2.53
C LEU A 48 2.60 2.01 1.33
N MET A 49 2.99 3.27 1.21
CA MET A 49 2.61 4.14 0.10
C MET A 49 3.69 4.26 -0.97
N THR A 50 3.26 4.39 -2.22
CA THR A 50 4.15 4.75 -3.33
C THR A 50 4.48 6.25 -3.31
N MET A 51 5.46 6.66 -4.12
CA MET A 51 5.81 8.08 -4.26
C MET A 51 4.65 8.90 -4.83
N GLU A 52 3.92 8.32 -5.78
CA GLU A 52 2.76 8.92 -6.45
C GLU A 52 1.61 9.18 -5.47
N GLU A 53 1.29 8.19 -4.63
CA GLU A 53 0.27 8.33 -3.58
C GLU A 53 0.65 9.39 -2.54
N PHE A 54 1.93 9.46 -2.17
CA PHE A 54 2.41 10.48 -1.23
C PHE A 54 2.32 11.90 -1.82
N GLU A 55 2.62 12.06 -3.11
CA GLU A 55 2.50 13.36 -3.80
C GLU A 55 1.04 13.81 -3.88
N ALA A 56 0.11 12.92 -4.26
CA ALA A 56 -1.32 13.23 -4.27
C ALA A 56 -1.85 13.69 -2.89
N MET A 57 -1.39 13.04 -1.80
CA MET A 57 -1.72 13.45 -0.43
C MET A 57 -1.19 14.87 -0.10
N LEU A 58 -0.01 15.23 -0.58
CA LEU A 58 0.59 16.55 -0.34
C LEU A 58 -0.10 17.66 -1.13
N HIS A 59 -0.62 17.33 -2.31
CA HIS A 59 -1.35 18.25 -3.19
C HIS A 59 -2.81 18.48 -2.76
N GLY A 60 -3.28 17.80 -1.72
CA GLY A 60 -4.62 17.98 -1.16
C GLY A 60 -5.71 17.32 -2.00
N GLU A 61 -5.34 16.38 -2.88
CA GLU A 61 -6.31 15.50 -3.51
C GLU A 61 -6.74 14.47 -2.46
N GLU A 62 -8.05 14.42 -2.17
CA GLU A 62 -8.62 13.32 -1.40
C GLU A 62 -8.42 12.06 -2.24
N ILE A 63 -7.36 11.31 -1.91
CA ILE A 63 -7.27 9.93 -2.35
C ILE A 63 -8.41 9.24 -1.61
N GLU A 64 -9.49 8.93 -2.32
CA GLU A 64 -10.44 7.93 -1.88
C GLU A 64 -9.58 6.72 -1.53
N THR A 65 -9.42 6.46 -0.23
CA THR A 65 -8.79 5.24 0.22
C THR A 65 -9.66 4.15 -0.37
N VAL A 66 -9.18 3.53 -1.44
CA VAL A 66 -9.70 2.26 -1.95
C VAL A 66 -9.52 1.30 -0.80
N ASP A 67 -10.56 1.27 0.04
CA ASP A 67 -10.68 0.37 1.14
C ASP A 67 -10.46 -1.03 0.56
N SER A 68 -9.67 -1.83 1.27
CA SER A 68 -9.28 -3.16 0.81
C SER A 68 -10.50 -4.09 0.68
N SER A 69 -11.69 -3.62 1.08
CA SER A 69 -12.99 -4.19 0.77
C SER A 69 -13.32 -4.24 -0.73
N SER A 70 -12.84 -3.30 -1.54
CA SER A 70 -13.21 -3.23 -2.97
C SER A 70 -12.52 -4.30 -3.82
N ILE A 71 -11.30 -4.71 -3.45
CA ILE A 71 -10.56 -5.77 -4.17
C ILE A 71 -11.23 -7.15 -3.98
N ALA A 72 -11.80 -7.40 -2.80
CA ALA A 72 -12.54 -8.65 -2.55
C ALA A 72 -13.80 -8.75 -3.44
N GLN A 73 -14.47 -7.63 -3.69
CA GLN A 73 -15.68 -7.58 -4.53
C GLN A 73 -15.37 -7.74 -6.02
N GLU A 74 -14.25 -7.20 -6.52
CA GLU A 74 -13.84 -7.41 -7.92
C GLU A 74 -13.39 -8.85 -8.20
N GLN A 75 -12.75 -9.52 -7.24
CA GLN A 75 -12.33 -10.91 -7.40
C GLN A 75 -13.50 -11.90 -7.40
N GLU A 76 -14.54 -11.66 -6.59
CA GLU A 76 -15.74 -12.51 -6.55
C GLU A 76 -16.57 -12.42 -7.85
N ILE A 77 -16.62 -11.22 -8.46
CA ILE A 77 -17.30 -11.01 -9.75
C ILE A 77 -16.57 -11.74 -10.88
N ILE A 78 -15.23 -11.68 -10.93
CA ILE A 78 -14.45 -12.39 -11.96
C ILE A 78 -14.59 -13.90 -11.82
N GLU A 79 -14.60 -14.44 -10.59
CA GLU A 79 -14.73 -15.88 -10.36
C GLU A 79 -16.13 -16.39 -10.73
N SER A 80 -17.20 -15.62 -10.48
CA SER A 80 -18.55 -15.96 -10.96
C SER A 80 -18.70 -15.93 -12.49
N ALA A 81 -18.04 -14.98 -13.17
CA ALA A 81 -18.14 -14.84 -14.62
C ALA A 81 -17.39 -15.94 -15.41
N ILE A 82 -16.36 -16.54 -14.80
CA ILE A 82 -15.64 -17.69 -15.37
C ILE A 82 -16.50 -18.96 -15.30
N ILE A 83 -17.25 -19.17 -14.21
CA ILE A 83 -18.15 -20.32 -14.04
C ILE A 83 -19.28 -20.31 -15.09
N ASP A 84 -19.88 -19.14 -15.32
CA ASP A 84 -20.95 -18.98 -16.32
C ASP A 84 -20.48 -19.17 -17.77
N THR A 85 -19.18 -18.97 -18.04
CA THR A 85 -18.61 -19.22 -19.37
C THR A 85 -18.20 -20.69 -19.58
N GLU A 86 -17.81 -21.41 -18.52
CA GLU A 86 -17.53 -22.85 -18.63
C GLU A 86 -18.82 -23.68 -18.78
N GLU A 87 -19.94 -23.31 -18.15
CA GLU A 87 -21.21 -24.03 -18.33
C GLU A 87 -21.85 -23.82 -19.73
N ASN A 88 -21.60 -22.69 -20.39
CA ASN A 88 -22.23 -22.37 -21.69
C ASN A 88 -21.39 -22.73 -22.93
N VAL A 89 -20.12 -23.14 -22.74
CA VAL A 89 -19.30 -23.73 -23.81
C VAL A 89 -19.57 -25.24 -23.94
N ALA A 90 -20.00 -25.91 -22.86
CA ALA A 90 -20.21 -27.36 -22.83
C ALA A 90 -21.50 -27.87 -23.53
N THR A 91 -22.39 -26.99 -24.00
CA THR A 91 -23.63 -27.42 -24.71
C THR A 91 -23.65 -27.16 -26.21
N MET A 92 -22.52 -26.74 -26.81
CA MET A 92 -22.45 -26.48 -28.27
C MET A 92 -21.53 -27.44 -29.05
N GLU A 93 -20.94 -28.45 -28.41
CA GLU A 93 -20.37 -29.61 -29.10
C GLU A 93 -21.23 -30.86 -28.85
N GLU A 94 -21.77 -31.40 -29.95
CA GLU A 94 -22.55 -32.65 -30.12
C GLU A 94 -24.09 -32.60 -29.94
N ILE A 95 -24.78 -32.00 -30.94
CA ILE A 95 -25.91 -32.64 -31.65
C ILE A 95 -25.60 -32.62 -33.15
#